data_AF-A7NP95-F1
#
_entry.id   AF-A7NP95-F1
#
_cell.length_a   1.000
_cell.length_b   1.000
_cell.length_c   1.000
_cell.angle_alpha   90.00
_cell.angle_beta   90.00
_cell.angle_gamma   90.00
#
_symmetry.space_group_name_H-M   'P 1'
#
loop_
_entity.id
_entity.type
_entity.pdbx_description
1 polymer ?
#
loop_
_entity_poly.entity_id
_entity_poly.type
_entity_poly.pdbx_seq_one_letter_code
_entity_poly.pdbx_strand_id
1 'polypeptide(L)'
;MGFLDELSRKLAEGVDRARFEAEKFQRVTAIQGEISNLRRQVDAKRLEFGDRAIELLKAGAIQSPTLAALLREIEALQASLTLKEEELRHTQGQVFIEPAPTPRAQHVPVSIEPPRPPAPEPPPLQPVAGGKVCPSCGFQMPQTAVFCPNCGLRVG
;
A
#
# COMPACT_ATOMS: atom_id res chain seq x y z
N MET A 1 54.80 19.43 -31.78
CA MET A 1 54.61 18.43 -30.70
C MET A 1 53.62 19.01 -29.69
N GLY A 2 52.40 18.49 -29.56
CA GLY A 2 51.40 19.12 -28.67
C GLY A 2 50.05 18.40 -28.57
N PHE A 3 49.73 17.53 -29.53
CA PHE A 3 48.46 16.79 -29.53
C PHE A 3 48.34 15.76 -28.38
N LEU A 4 49.42 15.04 -28.07
CA LEU A 4 49.43 14.06 -26.96
C LEU A 4 49.34 14.75 -25.59
N ASP A 5 49.92 15.94 -25.46
CA ASP A 5 49.91 16.71 -24.21
C ASP A 5 48.51 17.29 -23.93
N GLU A 6 47.83 17.79 -24.97
CA GLU A 6 46.45 18.28 -24.84
C GLU A 6 45.43 17.16 -24.61
N LEU A 7 45.65 15.98 -25.20
CA LEU A 7 44.85 14.79 -24.89
C LEU A 7 45.06 14.31 -23.46
N SER A 8 46.30 14.32 -22.95
CA SER A 8 46.60 13.94 -21.57
C SER A 8 45.93 14.87 -20.56
N ARG A 9 45.91 16.18 -20.85
CA ARG A 9 45.26 17.18 -19.99
C ARG A 9 43.73 17.02 -19.98
N LYS A 10 43.11 16.79 -21.15
CA LYS A 10 41.67 16.50 -21.25
C LYS A 10 41.28 15.18 -20.59
N LEU A 11 42.15 14.18 -20.62
CA LEU A 11 41.95 12.91 -19.91
C LEU A 11 42.02 13.11 -18.39
N ALA A 12 43.01 13.87 -17.91
CA ALA A 12 43.14 14.22 -16.49
C ALA A 12 41.94 15.05 -15.99
N GLU A 13 41.52 16.06 -16.74
CA GLU A 13 40.31 16.86 -16.47
C GLU A 13 39.04 15.99 -16.41
N GLY A 14 38.93 14.95 -17.25
CA GLY A 14 37.82 14.00 -17.22
C GLY A 14 37.81 13.09 -15.99
N VAL A 15 38.98 12.66 -15.51
CA VAL A 15 39.12 11.83 -14.30
C VAL A 15 38.81 12.63 -13.03
N ASP A 16 39.29 13.86 -12.94
CA ASP A 16 39.03 14.73 -11.78
C ASP A 16 37.55 15.12 -11.69
N ARG A 17 36.91 15.38 -12.84
CA ARG A 17 35.48 15.63 -12.91
C ARG A 17 34.66 14.42 -12.45
N ALA A 18 35.02 13.21 -12.89
CA ALA A 18 34.32 11.99 -12.49
C ALA A 18 34.42 11.73 -10.98
N ARG A 19 35.60 11.96 -10.37
CA ARG A 19 35.79 11.86 -8.92
C ARG A 19 34.95 12.88 -8.16
N PHE A 20 34.96 14.13 -8.62
CA PHE A 20 34.15 15.20 -8.03
C PHE A 20 32.64 14.90 -8.11
N GLU A 21 32.17 14.41 -9.26
CA GLU A 21 30.76 14.03 -9.45
C GLU A 21 30.37 12.84 -8.56
N ALA A 22 31.25 11.84 -8.39
CA ALA A 22 31.03 10.71 -7.49
C ALA A 22 30.96 11.14 -6.02
N GLU A 23 31.91 11.98 -5.57
CA GLU A 23 31.94 12.48 -4.20
C GLU A 23 30.73 13.38 -3.91
N LYS A 24 30.35 14.25 -4.85
CA LYS A 24 29.13 15.06 -4.75
C LYS A 24 27.90 14.18 -4.60
N PHE A 25 27.77 13.13 -5.42
CA PHE A 25 26.64 12.21 -5.35
C PHE A 25 26.56 11.53 -3.97
N GLN A 26 27.68 11.02 -3.47
CA GLN A 26 27.76 10.41 -2.14
C GLN A 26 27.35 11.39 -1.03
N ARG A 27 27.87 12.62 -1.05
CA ARG A 27 27.50 13.65 -0.06
C ARG A 27 26.02 14.01 -0.15
N VAL A 28 25.47 14.13 -1.36
CA VAL A 28 24.04 14.42 -1.56
C VAL A 28 23.19 13.29 -0.99
N THR A 29 23.51 12.02 -1.28
CA THR A 29 22.76 10.88 -0.74
C THR A 29 22.86 10.81 0.78
N ALA A 30 24.02 11.07 1.36
CA ALA A 30 24.21 11.12 2.80
C ALA A 30 23.34 12.22 3.45
N ILE A 31 23.40 13.46 2.92
CA ILE A 31 22.61 14.59 3.40
C ILE A 31 21.11 14.31 3.23
N GLN A 32 20.67 13.73 2.11
CA GLN A 32 19.27 13.34 1.92
C GLN A 32 18.81 12.30 2.94
N GLY A 33 19.68 11.35 3.31
CA GLY A 33 19.44 10.39 4.37
C GLY A 33 19.28 11.07 5.74
N GLU A 34 20.18 11.99 6.08
CA GLU A 34 20.13 12.77 7.31
C GLU A 34 18.88 13.65 7.39
N ILE A 35 18.52 14.35 6.31
CA ILE A 35 17.29 15.14 6.23
C ILE A 35 16.07 14.25 6.47
N SER A 36 16.00 13.10 5.82
CA SER A 36 14.90 12.15 6.01
C SER A 36 14.83 11.62 7.44
N ASN A 37 15.97 11.39 8.09
CA ASN A 37 16.05 10.99 9.48
C ASN A 37 15.55 12.11 10.42
N LEU A 38 16.07 13.33 10.26
CA LEU A 38 15.68 14.49 11.05
C LEU A 38 14.19 14.82 10.89
N ARG A 39 13.64 14.72 9.66
CA ARG A 39 12.20 14.89 9.43
C ARG A 39 11.37 13.88 10.22
N ARG A 40 11.72 12.59 10.17
CA ARG A 40 11.05 11.55 10.96
C ARG A 40 11.11 11.82 12.46
N GLN A 41 12.26 12.27 12.96
CA GLN A 41 12.42 12.63 14.38
C GLN A 41 11.54 13.82 14.76
N VAL A 42 11.50 14.86 13.94
CA VAL A 42 10.65 16.04 14.16
C VAL A 42 9.17 15.64 14.18
N ASP A 43 8.73 14.82 13.23
CA ASP A 43 7.34 14.38 13.15
C ASP A 43 6.97 13.49 14.35
N ALA A 44 7.84 12.57 14.77
CA ALA A 44 7.66 11.78 15.97
C ALA A 44 7.51 12.65 17.23
N LYS A 45 8.36 13.67 17.39
CA LYS A 45 8.28 14.60 18.53
C LYS A 45 7.05 15.50 18.49
N ARG A 46 6.55 15.84 17.30
CA ARG A 46 5.27 16.56 17.15
C ARG A 46 4.08 15.71 17.55
N LEU A 47 4.09 14.42 17.23
CA LEU A 47 3.06 13.48 17.68
C LEU A 47 3.08 13.33 19.20
N GLU A 48 4.24 13.02 19.80
CA GLU A 48 4.39 12.93 21.26
C GLU A 48 3.95 14.22 21.98
N PHE A 49 4.33 15.38 21.41
CA PHE A 49 3.90 16.67 21.93
C PHE A 49 2.38 16.84 21.86
N GLY A 50 1.76 16.45 20.75
CA GLY A 50 0.31 16.48 20.57
C GLY A 50 -0.41 15.63 21.61
N ASP A 51 0.04 14.38 21.83
CA ASP A 51 -0.52 13.48 22.83
C ASP A 51 -0.45 14.11 24.23
N ARG A 52 0.71 14.66 24.61
CA ARG A 52 0.88 15.30 25.92
C ARG A 52 0.06 16.57 26.05
N ALA A 53 -0.09 17.35 24.98
CA ALA A 53 -0.94 18.54 24.97
C ALA A 53 -2.42 18.18 25.13
N ILE A 54 -2.88 17.09 24.51
CA ILE A 54 -4.25 16.58 24.66
C ILE A 54 -4.49 16.13 26.10
N GLU A 55 -3.55 15.38 26.70
CA GLU A 55 -3.66 14.97 28.10
C GLU A 55 -3.76 16.17 29.05
N LEU A 56 -2.91 17.18 28.87
CA LEU A 56 -2.92 18.40 29.68
C LEU A 56 -4.19 19.23 29.48
N LEU A 57 -4.71 19.30 28.25
CA LEU A 57 -5.98 19.96 27.94
C LEU A 57 -7.15 19.23 28.61
N LYS A 58 -7.19 17.89 28.52
CA LYS A 58 -8.21 17.05 29.18
C LYS A 58 -8.12 17.14 30.71
N ALA A 59 -6.92 17.28 31.26
CA ALA A 59 -6.69 17.52 32.67
C ALA A 59 -7.02 18.97 33.11
N GLY A 60 -7.36 19.86 32.19
CA GLY A 60 -7.65 21.27 32.46
C GLY A 60 -6.43 22.13 32.80
N ALA A 61 -5.21 21.57 32.68
CA ALA A 61 -3.96 22.27 32.96
C ALA A 61 -3.59 23.28 31.85
N ILE A 62 -4.05 23.04 30.63
CA ILE A 62 -3.96 23.99 29.51
C ILE A 62 -5.39 24.33 29.10
N GLN A 63 -5.71 25.62 29.02
CA GLN A 63 -7.00 26.10 28.53
C GLN A 63 -6.75 26.98 27.32
N SER A 64 -7.01 26.42 26.14
CA SER A 64 -6.93 27.15 24.87
C SER A 64 -8.12 26.78 24.00
N PRO A 65 -8.92 27.76 23.55
CA PRO A 65 -10.09 27.49 22.71
C PRO A 65 -9.68 26.90 21.35
N THR A 66 -8.50 27.28 20.84
CA THR A 66 -7.96 26.76 19.58
C THR A 66 -7.59 25.28 19.70
N LEU A 67 -6.90 24.88 20.78
CA LEU A 67 -6.56 23.47 21.00
C LEU A 67 -7.82 22.63 21.24
N ALA A 68 -8.80 23.18 21.95
CA ALA A 68 -10.10 22.52 22.14
C ALA A 68 -10.88 22.36 20.83
N ALA A 69 -10.77 23.30 19.88
CA ALA A 69 -11.37 23.14 18.55
C ALA A 69 -10.70 22.01 17.76
N LEU A 70 -9.36 21.99 17.72
CA LEU A 70 -8.60 20.94 17.04
C LEU A 70 -8.88 19.55 17.63
N LEU A 71 -8.98 19.42 18.96
CA LEU A 71 -9.30 18.14 19.59
C LEU A 71 -10.71 17.65 19.18
N ARG A 72 -11.71 18.54 19.12
CA ARG A 72 -13.05 18.18 18.65
C ARG A 72 -13.06 17.73 17.19
N GLU A 73 -12.26 18.37 16.33
CA GLU A 73 -12.09 17.95 14.94
C GLU A 73 -11.46 16.56 14.83
N ILE A 74 -10.43 16.28 15.64
CA ILE A 74 -9.79 14.95 15.71
C ILE A 74 -10.80 13.88 16.14
N GLU A 75 -11.59 14.13 17.19
CA GLU A 75 -12.61 13.20 17.66
C GLU A 75 -13.69 12.92 16.59
N ALA A 76 -14.10 13.95 15.83
CA ALA A 76 -15.03 13.79 14.71
C ALA A 76 -14.45 12.95 13.56
N LEU A 77 -13.17 13.14 13.24
CA LEU A 77 -12.46 12.32 12.25
C LEU A 77 -12.33 10.87 12.70
N GLN A 78 -12.01 10.63 13.97
CA GLN A 78 -11.92 9.28 14.54
C GLN A 78 -13.27 8.55 14.45
N ALA A 79 -14.38 9.22 14.79
CA ALA A 79 -15.72 8.64 14.64
C ALA A 79 -16.05 8.31 13.17
N SER A 80 -15.62 9.17 12.24
CA SER A 80 -15.82 8.92 10.81
C SER A 80 -14.98 7.73 10.31
N LEU A 81 -13.75 7.58 10.80
CA LEU A 81 -12.88 6.45 10.48
C LEU A 81 -13.50 5.14 10.99
N THR A 82 -13.97 5.07 12.22
CA THR A 82 -14.57 3.84 12.77
C THR A 82 -15.78 3.39 11.96
N LEU A 83 -16.66 4.33 11.57
CA LEU A 83 -17.80 4.02 10.72
C LEU A 83 -17.37 3.48 9.35
N LYS A 84 -16.35 4.09 8.74
CA LYS A 84 -15.83 3.65 7.44
C LYS A 84 -15.12 2.30 7.52
N GLU A 85 -14.42 2.03 8.62
CA GLU A 85 -13.82 0.72 8.88
C GLU A 85 -14.88 -0.37 9.08
N GLU A 86 -15.99 -0.06 9.75
CA GLU A 86 -17.14 -0.98 9.88
C GLU A 86 -17.83 -1.24 8.54
N GLU A 87 -18.07 -0.20 7.74
CA GLU A 87 -18.58 -0.34 6.37
C GLU A 87 -17.66 -1.24 5.53
N LEU A 88 -16.34 -1.01 5.60
CA LEU A 88 -15.34 -1.84 4.92
C LEU A 88 -15.40 -3.29 5.37
N ARG A 89 -15.45 -3.53 6.69
CA ARG A 89 -15.60 -4.88 7.26
C ARG A 89 -16.89 -5.56 6.80
N HIS A 90 -18.00 -4.84 6.76
CA HIS A 90 -19.28 -5.37 6.30
C HIS A 90 -19.24 -5.75 4.82
N THR A 91 -18.70 -4.89 3.96
CA THR A 91 -18.54 -5.20 2.53
C THR A 91 -17.57 -6.36 2.29
N GLN A 92 -16.45 -6.41 3.01
CA GLN A 92 -15.50 -7.53 2.92
C GLN A 92 -16.09 -8.86 3.40
N GLY A 93 -17.03 -8.83 4.35
CA GLY A 93 -17.73 -10.02 4.87
C GLY A 93 -18.86 -10.54 3.98
N GLN A 94 -19.28 -9.81 2.95
CA GLN A 94 -20.32 -10.27 2.03
C GLN A 94 -19.75 -11.36 1.09
N VAL A 95 -20.09 -12.62 1.38
CA VAL A 95 -19.85 -13.73 0.46
C VAL A 95 -20.96 -13.75 -0.57
N PHE A 96 -20.61 -13.60 -1.86
CA PHE A 96 -21.56 -13.77 -2.95
C PHE A 96 -21.99 -15.24 -3.02
N ILE A 97 -23.22 -15.52 -2.60
CA ILE A 97 -23.88 -16.81 -2.85
C ILE A 97 -24.37 -16.74 -4.28
N GLU A 98 -23.73 -17.46 -5.18
CA GLU A 98 -24.25 -17.66 -6.52
C GLU A 98 -25.60 -18.37 -6.38
N PRO A 99 -26.73 -17.74 -6.79
CA PRO A 99 -28.01 -18.41 -6.72
C PRO A 99 -27.93 -19.64 -7.61
N ALA A 100 -28.12 -20.81 -7.01
CA ALA A 100 -28.14 -22.08 -7.74
C ALA A 100 -29.01 -21.92 -9.00
N PRO A 101 -28.54 -22.38 -10.17
CA PRO A 101 -29.28 -22.22 -11.41
C PRO A 101 -30.68 -22.79 -11.20
N THR A 102 -31.68 -21.92 -11.31
CA THR A 102 -33.07 -22.37 -11.33
C THR A 102 -33.16 -23.39 -12.47
N PRO A 103 -33.63 -24.63 -12.21
CA PRO A 103 -33.92 -25.54 -13.28
C PRO A 103 -35.06 -24.91 -14.09
N ARG A 104 -34.71 -24.25 -15.20
CA ARG A 104 -35.67 -23.96 -16.25
C ARG A 104 -36.18 -25.33 -16.67
N ALA A 105 -37.42 -25.63 -16.32
CA ALA A 105 -38.18 -26.70 -16.93
C ALA A 105 -38.33 -26.36 -18.42
N GLN A 106 -37.30 -26.67 -19.20
CA GLN A 106 -37.41 -26.78 -20.63
C GLN A 106 -38.22 -28.06 -20.86
N HIS A 107 -39.50 -27.90 -21.20
CA HIS A 107 -40.28 -28.95 -21.81
C HIS A 107 -39.67 -29.24 -23.19
N VAL A 108 -38.65 -30.09 -23.21
CA VAL A 108 -38.17 -30.75 -24.41
C VAL A 108 -38.89 -32.10 -24.46
N PRO A 109 -39.71 -32.39 -25.50
CA PRO A 109 -40.29 -33.71 -25.65
C PRO A 109 -39.16 -34.72 -25.85
N VAL A 110 -39.12 -35.70 -24.94
CA VAL A 110 -38.16 -36.80 -24.93
C VAL A 110 -38.37 -37.66 -26.18
N SER A 111 -37.48 -37.53 -27.16
CA SER A 111 -37.24 -38.59 -28.14
C SER A 111 -36.20 -39.53 -27.54
N ILE A 112 -36.59 -40.78 -27.33
CA ILE A 112 -35.80 -41.81 -26.68
C ILE A 112 -34.67 -42.22 -27.64
N GLU A 113 -33.41 -41.97 -27.27
CA GLU A 113 -32.24 -42.51 -27.95
C GLU A 113 -31.38 -43.34 -26.95
N PRO A 114 -30.84 -44.51 -27.34
CA PRO A 114 -30.36 -45.56 -26.41
C PRO A 114 -29.04 -45.21 -25.68
N PRO A 115 -28.68 -45.96 -24.60
CA PRO A 115 -27.66 -45.55 -23.65
C PRO A 115 -26.22 -45.69 -24.19
N ARG A 116 -25.38 -44.67 -23.98
CA ARG A 116 -23.93 -44.69 -24.22
C ARG A 116 -23.17 -44.90 -22.88
N PRO A 117 -22.15 -45.77 -22.82
CA PRO A 117 -21.43 -46.17 -21.60
C PRO A 117 -20.57 -45.05 -20.96
N PRO A 118 -20.17 -45.17 -19.68
CA PRO A 118 -19.62 -44.07 -18.88
C PRO A 118 -18.11 -43.84 -19.10
N ALA A 119 -17.69 -42.57 -19.11
CA ALA A 119 -16.30 -42.12 -19.05
C ALA A 119 -16.22 -40.74 -18.35
N PRO A 120 -15.03 -40.27 -17.89
CA PRO A 120 -14.55 -40.36 -16.51
C PRO A 120 -14.59 -39.01 -15.75
N GLU A 121 -14.50 -39.05 -14.41
CA GLU A 121 -14.51 -37.89 -13.51
C GLU A 121 -13.37 -36.87 -13.78
N PRO A 122 -13.64 -35.55 -13.75
CA PRO A 122 -12.60 -34.53 -13.80
C PRO A 122 -11.90 -34.32 -12.42
N PRO A 123 -10.62 -33.92 -12.42
CA PRO A 123 -9.73 -33.93 -11.24
C PRO A 123 -9.98 -32.76 -10.26
N PRO A 124 -9.49 -32.87 -9.01
CA PRO A 124 -9.72 -31.86 -7.97
C PRO A 124 -8.95 -30.55 -8.21
N LEU A 125 -9.64 -29.45 -7.89
CA LEU A 125 -9.15 -28.06 -7.92
C LEU A 125 -7.91 -27.89 -7.03
N GLN A 126 -6.82 -27.41 -7.61
CA GLN A 126 -5.62 -27.00 -6.88
C GLN A 126 -5.77 -25.56 -6.34
N PRO A 127 -5.29 -25.26 -5.12
CA PRO A 127 -5.22 -23.89 -4.59
C PRO A 127 -4.07 -23.11 -5.26
N VAL A 128 -4.38 -21.94 -5.81
CA VAL A 128 -3.39 -20.99 -6.35
C VAL A 128 -2.52 -20.42 -5.23
N ALA A 129 -1.41 -21.11 -4.94
CA ALA A 129 -0.30 -20.60 -4.14
C ALA A 129 0.51 -19.60 -4.99
N GLY A 130 0.18 -18.32 -4.83
CA GLY A 130 0.94 -17.22 -5.42
C GLY A 130 0.24 -15.91 -5.09
N GLY A 131 0.68 -15.24 -4.02
CA GLY A 131 0.16 -13.94 -3.62
C GLY A 131 1.29 -12.96 -3.30
N LYS A 132 1.13 -11.70 -3.67
CA LYS A 132 2.06 -10.60 -3.34
C LYS A 132 1.59 -9.89 -2.07
N VAL A 133 2.52 -9.43 -1.25
CA VAL A 133 2.21 -8.75 0.03
C VAL A 133 2.17 -7.24 -0.19
N CYS A 134 1.17 -6.57 0.38
CA CYS A 134 1.08 -5.12 0.32
C CYS A 134 2.19 -4.47 1.16
N PRO A 135 3.00 -3.54 0.62
CA PRO A 135 4.05 -2.87 1.39
C PRO A 135 3.51 -1.83 2.39
N SER A 136 2.25 -1.42 2.27
CA SER A 136 1.63 -0.42 3.17
C SER A 136 0.96 -1.06 4.38
N CYS A 137 0.21 -2.16 4.20
CA CYS A 137 -0.55 -2.79 5.29
C CYS A 137 -0.23 -4.26 5.55
N GLY A 138 0.70 -4.87 4.80
CA GLY A 138 1.11 -6.27 5.02
C GLY A 138 0.09 -7.32 4.57
N PHE A 139 -1.04 -6.93 3.95
CA PHE A 139 -2.06 -7.88 3.49
C PHE A 139 -1.58 -8.72 2.30
N GLN A 140 -1.83 -10.03 2.33
CA GLN A 140 -1.46 -10.96 1.27
C GLN A 140 -2.54 -10.98 0.18
N MET A 141 -2.17 -10.59 -1.04
CA MET A 141 -3.10 -10.36 -2.15
C MET A 141 -2.78 -11.30 -3.31
N PRO A 142 -3.74 -11.63 -4.18
CA PRO A 142 -3.44 -12.39 -5.40
C PRO A 142 -2.46 -11.62 -6.30
N GLN A 143 -1.62 -12.34 -7.06
CA GLN A 143 -0.63 -11.71 -7.97
C GLN A 143 -1.26 -10.72 -8.96
N THR A 144 -2.52 -10.94 -9.35
CA THR A 144 -3.27 -10.11 -10.30
C THR A 144 -3.90 -8.85 -9.70
N ALA A 145 -3.85 -8.64 -8.38
CA ALA A 145 -4.44 -7.46 -7.75
C ALA A 145 -3.70 -6.18 -8.16
N VAL A 146 -4.40 -5.20 -8.75
CA VAL A 146 -3.83 -3.88 -9.09
C VAL A 146 -3.91 -2.91 -7.90
N PHE A 147 -4.84 -3.14 -6.98
CA PHE A 147 -5.03 -2.35 -5.76
C PHE A 147 -5.13 -3.29 -4.55
N CYS A 148 -4.69 -2.81 -3.40
CA CYS A 148 -4.81 -3.55 -2.17
C CYS A 148 -6.25 -3.50 -1.66
N PRO A 149 -6.94 -4.64 -1.50
CA PRO A 149 -8.31 -4.68 -1.01
C PRO A 149 -8.44 -4.29 0.46
N ASN A 150 -7.31 -4.23 1.20
CA ASN A 150 -7.29 -3.84 2.60
C ASN A 150 -6.97 -2.36 2.81
N CYS A 151 -6.01 -1.78 2.08
CA CYS A 151 -5.59 -0.38 2.29
C CYS A 151 -5.76 0.55 1.08
N GLY A 152 -6.29 0.05 -0.05
CA GLY A 152 -6.50 0.83 -1.27
C GLY A 152 -5.23 1.21 -2.04
N LEU A 153 -4.03 0.92 -1.52
CA LEU A 153 -2.77 1.22 -2.20
C LEU A 153 -2.69 0.49 -3.55
N ARG A 154 -2.35 1.22 -4.61
CA ARG A 154 -2.05 0.62 -5.92
C ARG A 154 -0.77 -0.22 -5.85
N VAL A 155 -0.89 -1.50 -6.17
CA VAL A 155 0.17 -2.52 -6.14
C VAL A 155 0.35 -3.08 -7.55
N GLY A 156 0.76 -2.21 -8.48
CA GLY A 156 0.99 -2.53 -9.88
C GLY A 156 2.34 -2.02 -10.35
#